data_AF-A0A3P6H6W4-F1
#
_entry.id   AF-A0A3P6H6W4-F1
#
_cell.length_a   1.000
_cell.length_b   1.000
_cell.length_c   1.000
_cell.angle_alpha   90.00
_cell.angle_beta   90.00
_cell.angle_gamma   90.00
#
_symmetry.space_group_name_H-M   'P 1'
#
loop_
_entity.id
_entity.type
_entity.pdbx_description
1 polymer ?
#
loop_
_entity_poly.entity_id
_entity_poly.type
_entity_poly.pdbx_seq_one_letter_code
_entity_poly.pdbx_strand_id
1 'polypeptide(L)'
;MPISPKSSASKFLSEIRLELESFEVPENRIMKGRICFDLMEPITVDSIEFDINKTLVMVTKDGKVITPRKDASASVTKLKLLPSRQPKPYIPELATPEEIDENEGKTRPPYDFVLPNTYRKTVGLNLDRKCIPFEIYIPENIVPSFSYVAPNGGSVVNNYSVEATVRTCGSTERVGLVPITVPALGKESDPGYGLGDDLEVVMPNRCFTNQEGFDYAVGWIDGDANTPKPKSISAKVIQIVKCSAIGADSSVTHELGSVNMASGDSNSVFDQYKLNPKSKTAKDNWGANASSQDNTTQFTTPSVSTEGFTCDYILEVEADSKTFSGAVILCDRLSKNDLQRNDLSPISRRNDFRLKR
;
A
#
# COMPACT_ATOMS: atom_id res chain seq x y z
N MET A 1 18.61 18.27 14.89
CA MET A 1 19.94 18.55 14.28
C MET A 1 20.52 19.78 14.95
N PRO A 2 21.75 19.72 15.48
CA PRO A 2 22.39 20.88 16.11
C PRO A 2 22.54 22.03 15.12
N ILE A 3 22.26 23.25 15.56
CA ILE A 3 22.48 24.45 14.75
C ILE A 3 23.97 24.72 14.64
N SER A 4 24.40 25.09 13.43
CA SER A 4 25.79 25.48 13.20
C SER A 4 26.18 26.65 14.12
N PRO A 5 27.31 26.60 14.85
CA PRO A 5 27.77 27.71 15.69
C PRO A 5 28.03 29.02 14.93
N LYS A 6 28.09 28.96 13.60
CA LYS A 6 28.28 30.12 12.70
C LYS A 6 26.95 30.70 12.18
N SER A 7 25.82 30.06 12.47
CA SER A 7 24.49 30.51 12.06
C SER A 7 24.05 31.72 12.90
N SER A 8 23.35 32.69 12.30
CA SER A 8 22.75 33.77 13.10
C SER A 8 21.68 33.24 14.06
N ALA A 9 21.12 32.05 13.80
CA ALA A 9 20.14 31.39 14.65
C ALA A 9 20.74 30.79 15.94
N SER A 10 22.06 30.53 15.99
CA SER A 10 22.70 29.85 17.13
C SER A 10 22.70 30.66 18.43
N LYS A 11 22.34 31.95 18.38
CA LYS A 11 22.13 32.79 19.57
C LYS A 11 20.76 32.53 20.22
N PHE A 12 19.79 32.08 19.44
CA PHE A 12 18.39 31.97 19.84
C PHE A 12 17.95 30.52 20.05
N LEU A 13 18.58 29.56 19.37
CA LEU A 13 18.23 28.16 19.47
C LEU A 13 19.43 27.23 19.25
N SER A 14 19.41 26.08 19.92
CA SER A 14 20.47 25.06 19.90
C SER A 14 20.19 23.96 18.87
N GLU A 15 18.91 23.63 18.67
CA GLU A 15 18.47 22.51 17.83
C GLU A 15 17.09 22.79 17.19
N ILE A 16 16.91 22.28 15.97
CA ILE A 16 15.59 22.08 15.35
C ILE A 16 15.40 20.58 15.08
N ARG A 17 14.21 20.06 15.38
CA ARG A 17 13.81 18.66 15.14
C ARG A 17 12.50 18.58 14.36
N LEU A 18 12.47 17.68 13.40
CA LEU A 18 11.28 17.23 12.71
C LEU A 18 10.86 15.91 13.36
N GLU A 19 9.63 15.86 13.87
CA GLU A 19 9.09 14.68 14.55
C GLU A 19 7.75 14.30 13.91
N LEU A 20 7.57 13.03 13.56
CA LEU A 20 6.27 12.44 13.20
C LEU A 20 5.77 11.60 14.38
N GLU A 21 4.47 11.60 14.62
CA GLU A 21 3.87 10.75 15.68
C GLU A 21 3.99 9.26 15.38
N SER A 22 4.00 8.91 14.09
CA SER A 22 4.23 7.56 13.55
C SER A 22 5.04 7.69 12.26
N PHE A 23 5.85 6.67 11.95
CA PHE A 23 6.53 6.58 10.66
C PHE A 23 5.66 5.92 9.59
N GLU A 24 4.69 5.09 10.00
CA GLU A 24 3.76 4.42 9.09
C GLU A 24 2.48 5.23 8.93
N VAL A 25 2.01 5.36 7.69
CA VAL A 25 0.79 6.10 7.37
C VAL A 25 -0.42 5.45 8.06
N PRO A 26 -1.21 6.20 8.85
CA PRO A 26 -2.41 5.68 9.52
C PRO A 26 -3.56 5.42 8.55
N GLU A 27 -4.61 4.74 9.01
CA GLU A 27 -5.79 4.39 8.19
C GLU A 27 -6.51 5.61 7.61
N ASN A 28 -6.65 6.69 8.38
CA ASN A 28 -7.21 7.95 7.90
C ASN A 28 -6.28 8.74 6.97
N ARG A 29 -5.10 8.17 6.65
CA ARG A 29 -4.09 8.70 5.73
C ARG A 29 -3.51 10.07 6.11
N ILE A 30 -3.71 10.52 7.35
CA ILE A 30 -3.21 11.81 7.85
C ILE A 30 -2.11 11.57 8.87
N MET A 31 -0.87 11.82 8.46
CA MET A 31 0.28 11.79 9.35
C MET A 31 0.39 13.09 10.12
N LYS A 32 0.39 12.98 11.45
CA LYS A 32 0.61 14.11 12.35
C LYS A 32 2.08 14.24 12.68
N GLY A 33 2.54 15.47 12.75
CA GLY A 33 3.91 15.78 13.12
C GLY A 33 4.06 17.16 13.72
N ARG A 34 5.27 17.46 14.12
CA ARG A 34 5.65 18.76 14.67
C ARG A 34 7.09 19.10 14.35
N ILE A 35 7.36 20.38 14.17
CA ILE A 35 8.72 20.92 14.18
C ILE A 35 8.95 21.53 15.53
N CYS A 36 9.91 21.00 16.27
CA CYS A 36 10.29 21.47 17.60
C CYS A 36 11.62 22.21 17.56
N PHE A 37 11.69 23.26 18.36
CA PHE A 37 12.80 24.20 18.46
C PHE A 37 13.28 24.21 19.90
N ASP A 38 14.54 23.88 20.12
CA ASP A 38 15.15 24.03 21.43
C ASP A 38 15.66 25.46 21.59
N LEU A 39 14.79 26.31 22.15
CA LEU A 39 14.97 27.75 22.25
C LEU A 39 15.78 28.12 23.50
N MET A 40 16.76 29.01 23.30
CA MET A 40 17.44 29.77 24.35
C MET A 40 16.81 31.15 24.55
N GLU A 41 16.25 31.73 23.48
CA GLU A 41 15.53 33.00 23.50
C GLU A 41 14.29 32.93 22.57
N PRO A 42 13.25 33.78 22.77
CA PRO A 42 12.13 33.88 21.85
C PRO A 42 12.56 34.18 20.41
N ILE A 43 11.88 33.58 19.43
CA ILE A 43 12.23 33.72 18.01
C ILE A 43 10.98 33.79 17.12
N THR A 44 11.13 34.41 15.95
CA THR A 44 10.13 34.32 14.88
C THR A 44 10.57 33.31 13.83
N VAL A 45 9.66 32.38 13.51
CA VAL A 45 9.80 31.47 12.38
C VAL A 45 9.19 32.12 11.15
N ASP A 46 10.06 32.39 10.17
CA ASP A 46 9.73 33.11 8.95
C ASP A 46 9.08 32.18 7.92
N SER A 47 9.61 30.97 7.76
CA SER A 47 9.05 29.97 6.86
C SER A 47 9.41 28.54 7.24
N ILE A 48 8.53 27.62 6.87
CA ILE A 48 8.75 26.18 6.93
C ILE A 48 8.26 25.57 5.61
N GLU A 49 9.16 24.89 4.93
CA GLU A 49 8.92 24.14 3.70
C GLU A 49 9.32 22.68 3.94
N PHE A 50 8.51 21.73 3.47
CA PHE A 50 8.80 20.31 3.49
C PHE A 50 9.14 19.83 2.09
N ASP A 51 10.18 19.04 2.00
CA ASP A 51 10.59 18.32 0.81
C ASP A 51 10.21 16.84 1.01
N ILE A 52 9.16 16.38 0.33
CA ILE A 52 8.79 14.95 0.30
C ILE A 52 9.63 14.27 -0.76
N ASN A 53 10.59 13.47 -0.30
CA ASN A 53 11.45 12.67 -1.16
C ASN A 53 10.76 11.34 -1.45
N LYS A 54 10.59 11.04 -2.75
CA LYS A 54 10.07 9.78 -3.26
C LYS A 54 11.20 9.06 -3.96
N THR A 55 11.59 7.91 -3.44
CA THR A 55 12.80 7.22 -3.89
C THR A 55 12.43 5.81 -4.36
N LEU A 56 12.60 5.57 -5.66
CA LEU A 56 12.60 4.24 -6.25
C LEU A 56 14.02 3.94 -6.74
N VAL A 57 14.66 2.96 -6.12
CA VAL A 57 16.04 2.59 -6.40
C VAL A 57 16.13 1.09 -6.65
N MET A 58 16.90 0.74 -7.66
CA MET A 58 17.25 -0.62 -8.01
C MET A 58 18.75 -0.80 -7.82
N VAL A 59 19.19 -1.89 -7.21
CA VAL A 59 20.61 -2.20 -7.01
C VAL A 59 20.89 -3.54 -7.67
N THR A 60 21.85 -3.58 -8.58
CA THR A 60 22.28 -4.83 -9.21
C THR A 60 23.12 -5.66 -8.25
N LYS A 61 23.35 -6.94 -8.58
CA LYS A 61 24.17 -7.86 -7.76
C LYS A 61 25.61 -7.38 -7.48
N ASP A 62 26.17 -6.54 -8.37
CA ASP A 62 27.50 -5.94 -8.25
C ASP A 62 27.48 -4.58 -7.52
N GLY A 63 26.33 -4.18 -6.96
CA GLY A 63 26.18 -2.96 -6.18
C GLY A 63 25.96 -1.68 -7.00
N LYS A 64 25.76 -1.80 -8.31
CA LYS A 64 25.45 -0.64 -9.15
C LYS A 64 24.04 -0.16 -8.85
N VAL A 65 23.94 1.11 -8.45
CA VAL A 65 22.67 1.79 -8.20
C VAL A 65 22.09 2.28 -9.53
N ILE A 66 20.85 1.91 -9.79
CA ILE A 66 20.05 2.32 -10.93
C ILE A 66 18.81 3.01 -10.38
N THR A 67 18.66 4.28 -10.71
CA THR A 67 17.38 4.97 -10.56
C THR A 67 16.65 4.89 -11.89
N PRO A 68 15.35 4.53 -11.94
CA PRO A 68 14.54 4.69 -13.14
C PRO A 68 14.73 6.09 -13.72
N ARG A 69 14.62 6.22 -15.05
CA ARG A 69 14.80 7.53 -15.69
C ARG A 69 13.97 8.54 -14.94
N LYS A 70 14.61 9.64 -14.52
CA LYS A 70 13.90 10.82 -14.04
C LYS A 70 13.06 11.33 -15.20
N ASP A 71 11.86 10.79 -15.38
CA ASP A 71 10.78 11.62 -15.88
C ASP A 71 10.72 12.81 -14.91
N ALA A 72 10.36 13.99 -15.41
CA ALA A 72 10.34 15.22 -14.61
C ALA A 72 9.45 15.11 -13.34
N SER A 73 8.72 14.00 -13.18
CA SER A 73 7.93 13.51 -12.05
C SER A 73 8.68 12.74 -10.95
N ALA A 74 9.99 12.46 -11.09
CA ALA A 74 10.88 12.13 -9.95
C ALA A 74 11.12 13.42 -9.13
N SER A 75 10.02 14.06 -8.76
CA SER A 75 9.91 15.37 -8.16
C SER A 75 9.93 15.22 -6.66
N VAL A 76 10.81 15.96 -6.01
CA VAL A 76 10.62 16.32 -4.62
C VAL A 76 9.29 17.09 -4.55
N THR A 77 8.29 16.54 -3.86
CA THR A 77 7.03 17.26 -3.66
C THR A 77 7.27 18.31 -2.58
N LYS A 78 7.26 19.58 -2.98
CA LYS A 78 7.48 20.70 -2.06
C LYS A 78 6.17 21.15 -1.44
N LEU A 79 6.08 21.09 -0.12
CA LEU A 79 4.91 21.52 0.63
C LEU A 79 5.27 22.72 1.51
N LYS A 80 4.45 23.77 1.48
CA LYS A 80 4.72 24.98 2.27
C LYS A 80 3.77 25.06 3.46
N LEU A 81 4.31 24.92 4.67
CA LEU A 81 3.54 25.03 5.90
C LEU A 81 3.31 26.48 6.29
N LEU A 82 4.35 27.32 6.21
CA LEU A 82 4.23 28.76 6.44
C LEU A 82 5.25 29.62 5.68
N PRO A 83 4.88 30.86 5.33
CA PRO A 83 3.50 31.33 5.20
C PRO A 83 2.90 30.71 3.92
N SER A 84 1.71 30.11 4.04
CA SER A 84 0.97 29.57 2.90
C SER A 84 -0.33 30.31 2.67
N ARG A 85 -0.62 30.59 1.41
CA ARG A 85 -1.90 31.14 0.94
C ARG A 85 -2.65 30.14 0.08
N GLN A 86 -2.18 28.90 0.02
CA GLN A 86 -2.84 27.87 -0.76
C GLN A 86 -4.24 27.59 -0.17
N PRO A 87 -5.26 27.39 -1.02
CA PRO A 87 -6.55 26.92 -0.55
C PRO A 87 -6.39 25.55 0.12
N LYS A 88 -7.29 25.24 1.06
CA LYS A 88 -7.30 23.92 1.69
C LYS A 88 -7.62 22.86 0.62
N PRO A 89 -6.84 21.77 0.53
CA PRO A 89 -7.17 20.68 -0.38
C PRO A 89 -8.46 19.99 0.08
N TYR A 90 -9.28 19.54 -0.86
CA TYR A 90 -10.42 18.66 -0.56
C TYR A 90 -9.92 17.28 -0.16
N ILE A 91 -10.24 16.84 1.05
CA ILE A 91 -9.87 15.52 1.58
C ILE A 91 -11.17 14.88 2.10
N PRO A 92 -11.63 13.77 1.51
CA PRO A 92 -12.90 13.14 1.88
C PRO A 92 -13.03 12.86 3.38
N GLU A 93 -11.93 12.42 4.02
CA GLU A 93 -11.90 12.06 5.44
C GLU A 93 -12.04 13.28 6.38
N LEU A 94 -11.87 14.50 5.87
CA LEU A 94 -11.94 15.76 6.61
C LEU A 94 -13.12 16.65 6.19
N ALA A 95 -13.84 16.28 5.13
CA ALA A 95 -14.95 17.08 4.62
C ALA A 95 -16.13 17.06 5.60
N THR A 96 -16.66 18.23 5.94
CA THR A 96 -17.94 18.32 6.67
C THR A 96 -19.12 18.27 5.68
N PRO A 97 -20.30 17.79 6.09
CA PRO A 97 -21.48 17.72 5.20
C PRO A 97 -21.89 19.08 4.60
N GLU A 98 -21.51 20.19 5.23
CA GLU A 98 -21.83 21.56 4.83
C GLU A 98 -20.85 22.14 3.79
N GLU A 99 -19.68 21.51 3.59
CA GLU A 99 -18.66 21.94 2.61
C GLU A 99 -18.84 21.29 1.23
N ILE A 100 -19.86 20.44 1.06
CA ILE A 100 -20.19 19.81 -0.23
C ILE A 100 -21.14 20.74 -0.98
N ASP A 101 -20.61 21.78 -1.62
CA ASP A 101 -21.39 22.60 -2.54
C ASP A 101 -21.73 21.76 -3.78
N GLU A 102 -23.02 21.45 -3.98
CA GLU A 102 -23.52 20.69 -5.14
C GLU A 102 -23.16 21.35 -6.49
N ASN A 103 -22.76 22.64 -6.49
CA ASN A 103 -22.31 23.37 -7.67
C ASN A 103 -20.78 23.49 -7.82
N GLU A 104 -19.96 23.13 -6.82
CA GLU A 104 -18.51 22.96 -7.00
C GLU A 104 -18.22 21.56 -7.58
N GLY A 105 -18.54 21.40 -8.85
CA GLY A 105 -18.39 20.14 -9.56
C GLY A 105 -16.96 19.58 -9.47
N LYS A 106 -16.83 18.44 -8.76
CA LYS A 106 -15.73 17.46 -8.87
C LYS A 106 -14.39 17.86 -8.27
N THR A 107 -14.34 18.34 -7.02
CA THR A 107 -13.08 18.42 -6.29
C THR A 107 -12.57 17.00 -6.02
N ARG A 108 -11.62 16.53 -6.84
CA ARG A 108 -11.02 15.20 -6.67
C ARG A 108 -10.04 15.25 -5.49
N PRO A 109 -9.92 14.16 -4.71
CA PRO A 109 -8.85 14.03 -3.74
C PRO A 109 -7.48 14.28 -4.41
N PRO A 110 -6.50 14.85 -3.67
CA PRO A 110 -5.16 15.06 -4.17
C PRO A 110 -4.56 13.77 -4.73
N TYR A 111 -3.81 13.88 -5.82
CA TYR A 111 -3.05 12.76 -6.38
C TYR A 111 -1.65 12.63 -5.76
N ASP A 112 -1.26 13.59 -4.91
CA ASP A 112 0.03 13.65 -4.24
C ASP A 112 -0.09 14.10 -2.77
N PHE A 113 0.99 13.99 -2.01
CA PHE A 113 1.12 14.46 -0.63
C PHE A 113 0.73 15.93 -0.52
N VAL A 114 -0.06 16.30 0.49
CA VAL A 114 -0.46 17.70 0.75
C VAL A 114 -0.52 18.02 2.23
N LEU A 115 -0.45 19.31 2.56
CA LEU A 115 -0.74 19.82 3.90
C LEU A 115 -2.21 20.25 3.97
N PRO A 116 -3.10 19.56 4.72
CA PRO A 116 -4.49 19.97 4.86
C PRO A 116 -4.62 21.30 5.61
N ASN A 117 -3.73 21.52 6.57
CA ASN A 117 -3.72 22.69 7.44
C ASN A 117 -2.37 23.42 7.32
N THR A 118 -2.42 24.72 7.04
CA THR A 118 -1.24 25.58 6.89
C THR A 118 -1.44 26.91 7.59
N TYR A 119 -0.34 27.65 7.82
CA TYR A 119 -0.38 28.96 8.48
C TYR A 119 -0.19 30.09 7.48
N ARG A 120 -1.05 31.11 7.53
CA ARG A 120 -1.01 32.25 6.59
C ARG A 120 0.09 33.27 6.86
N LYS A 121 0.71 33.24 8.04
CA LYS A 121 1.68 34.22 8.52
C LYS A 121 2.86 33.52 9.20
N THR A 122 3.89 34.31 9.51
CA THR A 122 5.00 33.88 10.39
C THR A 122 4.49 33.54 11.79
N VAL A 123 5.27 32.77 12.54
CA VAL A 123 4.91 32.29 13.87
C VAL A 123 5.97 32.71 14.88
N GLY A 124 5.56 33.43 15.93
CA GLY A 124 6.41 33.69 17.09
C GLY A 124 6.41 32.50 18.04
N LEU A 125 7.60 32.10 18.49
CA LEU A 125 7.81 31.05 19.47
C LEU A 125 8.46 31.64 20.72
N ASN A 126 7.91 31.27 21.88
CA ASN A 126 8.43 31.62 23.19
C ASN A 126 8.93 30.35 23.89
N LEU A 127 9.62 30.49 25.02
CA LEU A 127 10.16 29.35 25.78
C LEU A 127 9.09 28.31 26.18
N ASP A 128 7.83 28.72 26.36
CA ASP A 128 6.71 27.82 26.67
C ASP A 128 6.08 27.15 25.44
N ARG A 129 6.32 27.69 24.24
CA ARG A 129 5.76 27.18 22.98
C ARG A 129 6.89 26.87 22.01
N LYS A 130 7.41 25.65 22.12
CA LYS A 130 8.60 25.19 21.40
C LYS A 130 8.32 24.46 20.10
N CYS A 131 7.07 24.15 19.77
CA CYS A 131 6.76 23.34 18.58
C CYS A 131 5.62 23.92 17.72
N ILE A 132 5.72 23.69 16.42
CA ILE A 132 4.70 24.03 15.41
C ILE A 132 4.17 22.70 14.84
N PRO A 133 2.88 22.36 15.08
CA PRO A 133 2.30 21.13 14.56
C PRO A 133 2.00 21.25 13.07
N PHE A 134 1.94 20.11 12.40
CA PHE A 134 1.51 19.99 11.02
C PHE A 134 0.86 18.63 10.78
N GLU A 135 0.14 18.54 9.67
CA GLU A 135 -0.46 17.32 9.17
C GLU A 135 -0.04 17.13 7.72
N ILE A 136 0.22 15.89 7.30
CA ILE A 136 0.47 15.53 5.91
C ILE A 136 -0.57 14.49 5.52
N TYR A 137 -1.35 14.75 4.49
CA TYR A 137 -2.26 13.78 3.89
C TYR A 137 -1.52 13.00 2.79
N ILE A 138 -1.66 11.67 2.79
CA ILE A 138 -1.05 10.76 1.82
C ILE A 138 -2.16 10.05 1.03
N PRO A 139 -2.38 10.36 -0.25
CA PRO A 139 -3.43 9.74 -1.05
C PRO A 139 -3.33 8.21 -1.14
N GLU A 140 -4.45 7.52 -1.32
CA GLU A 140 -4.50 6.05 -1.43
C GLU A 140 -3.82 5.50 -2.70
N ASN A 141 -3.72 6.31 -3.75
CA ASN A 141 -3.14 5.93 -5.04
C ASN A 141 -1.61 6.09 -5.11
N ILE A 142 -0.96 6.43 -3.99
CA ILE A 142 0.50 6.47 -3.87
C ILE A 142 1.05 5.04 -3.87
N VAL A 143 2.09 4.78 -4.67
CA VAL A 143 2.79 3.48 -4.68
C VAL A 143 3.25 3.14 -3.26
N PRO A 144 3.02 1.93 -2.75
CA PRO A 144 3.40 1.58 -1.38
C PRO A 144 4.92 1.55 -1.21
N SER A 145 5.36 1.73 0.03
CA SER A 145 6.74 1.43 0.41
C SER A 145 6.97 -0.07 0.35
N PHE A 146 8.04 -0.50 -0.30
CA PHE A 146 8.37 -1.91 -0.37
C PHE A 146 9.87 -2.12 -0.53
N SER A 147 10.30 -3.33 -0.22
CA SER A 147 11.62 -3.83 -0.57
C SER A 147 11.48 -5.22 -1.19
N TYR A 148 12.27 -5.47 -2.22
CA TYR A 148 12.39 -6.75 -2.88
C TYR A 148 13.87 -7.10 -3.01
N VAL A 149 14.23 -8.35 -2.73
CA VAL A 149 15.56 -8.90 -2.95
C VAL A 149 15.42 -10.10 -3.88
N ALA A 150 16.04 -10.01 -5.04
CA ALA A 150 16.09 -11.06 -6.02
C ALA A 150 17.00 -12.20 -5.56
N PRO A 151 16.75 -13.47 -5.96
CA PRO A 151 17.63 -14.59 -5.65
C PRO A 151 19.08 -14.40 -6.15
N ASN A 152 19.28 -13.57 -7.17
CA ASN A 152 20.59 -13.25 -7.72
C ASN A 152 21.36 -12.18 -6.92
N GLY A 153 20.78 -11.66 -5.82
CA GLY A 153 21.36 -10.63 -4.95
C GLY A 153 21.03 -9.18 -5.32
N GLY A 154 20.38 -8.93 -6.47
CA GLY A 154 19.86 -7.60 -6.80
C GLY A 154 18.67 -7.22 -5.92
N SER A 155 18.36 -5.93 -5.81
CA SER A 155 17.25 -5.45 -4.99
C SER A 155 16.52 -4.25 -5.59
N VAL A 156 15.28 -4.06 -5.15
CA VAL A 156 14.46 -2.88 -5.47
C VAL A 156 13.85 -2.35 -4.18
N VAL A 157 13.94 -1.04 -3.98
CA VAL A 157 13.38 -0.35 -2.81
C VAL A 157 12.57 0.84 -3.29
N ASN A 158 11.32 0.93 -2.81
CA ASN A 158 10.52 2.14 -2.88
C ASN A 158 10.30 2.68 -1.46
N ASN A 159 10.71 3.91 -1.20
CA ASN A 159 10.54 4.53 0.11
C ASN A 159 10.27 6.03 0.01
N TYR A 160 9.65 6.56 1.08
CA TYR A 160 9.32 7.96 1.23
C TYR A 160 10.02 8.55 2.44
N SER A 161 10.27 9.85 2.40
CA SER A 161 10.74 10.58 3.57
C SER A 161 10.39 12.05 3.45
N VAL A 162 10.34 12.72 4.59
CA VAL A 162 10.15 14.17 4.69
C VAL A 162 11.40 14.81 5.27
N GLU A 163 11.89 15.84 4.60
CA GLU A 163 12.88 16.78 5.13
C GLU A 163 12.20 18.14 5.31
N ALA A 164 12.64 18.95 6.27
CA ALA A 164 12.14 20.32 6.41
C ALA A 164 13.26 21.34 6.21
N THR A 165 12.96 22.43 5.51
CA THR A 165 13.77 23.64 5.46
C THR A 165 13.07 24.72 6.27
N VAL A 166 13.76 25.24 7.29
CA VAL A 166 13.23 26.22 8.23
C VAL A 166 14.03 27.51 8.13
N ARG A 167 13.33 28.64 8.04
CA ARG A 167 13.95 29.97 8.06
C ARG A 167 13.58 30.72 9.32
N THR A 168 14.59 31.23 10.03
CA THR A 168 14.46 32.01 11.26
C THR A 168 15.56 33.07 11.31
N CYS A 169 15.23 34.31 11.66
CA CYS A 169 16.21 35.39 11.90
C CYS A 169 17.23 35.56 10.76
N GLY A 170 16.78 35.42 9.50
CA GLY A 170 17.61 35.53 8.31
C GLY A 170 18.51 34.33 8.01
N SER A 171 18.54 33.30 8.86
CA SER A 171 19.22 32.03 8.62
C SER A 171 18.26 30.97 8.10
N THR A 172 18.77 30.07 7.26
CA THR A 172 18.03 28.93 6.71
C THR A 172 18.72 27.64 7.14
N GLU A 173 17.96 26.76 7.78
CA GLU A 173 18.44 25.52 8.37
C GLU A 173 17.67 24.35 7.75
N ARG A 174 18.39 23.28 7.37
CA ARG A 174 17.77 22.02 6.99
C ARG A 174 17.65 21.12 8.21
N VAL A 175 16.48 20.57 8.39
CA VAL A 175 16.11 19.72 9.52
C VAL A 175 15.97 18.31 8.99
N GLY A 176 16.63 17.37 9.68
CA GLY A 176 16.90 16.01 9.20
C GLY A 176 15.72 15.25 8.61
N LEU A 177 16.08 14.24 7.82
CA LEU A 177 15.17 13.40 7.04
C LEU A 177 14.48 12.36 7.93
N VAL A 178 13.16 12.34 7.91
CA VAL A 178 12.31 11.39 8.65
C VAL A 178 11.63 10.44 7.66
N PRO A 179 11.78 9.11 7.81
CA PRO A 179 11.17 8.16 6.88
C PRO A 179 9.64 8.12 7.02
N ILE A 180 8.98 7.82 5.91
CA ILE A 180 7.54 7.58 5.81
C ILE A 180 7.32 6.22 5.15
N THR A 181 6.61 5.33 5.83
CA THR A 181 6.20 4.03 5.32
C THR A 181 4.75 4.12 4.85
N VAL A 182 4.55 3.99 3.54
CA VAL A 182 3.21 3.95 2.91
C VAL A 182 2.78 2.49 2.76
N PRO A 183 1.76 2.00 3.47
CA PRO A 183 1.33 0.61 3.37
C PRO A 183 0.62 0.34 2.04
N ALA A 184 0.82 -0.86 1.49
CA ALA A 184 0.00 -1.41 0.42
C ALA A 184 -1.39 -1.75 0.96
N LEU A 185 -2.43 -1.22 0.31
CA LEU A 185 -3.82 -1.39 0.75
C LEU A 185 -4.55 -2.42 -0.10
N GLY A 186 -5.08 -3.47 0.52
CA GLY A 186 -6.01 -4.42 -0.09
C GLY A 186 -7.44 -4.09 0.28
N LYS A 187 -8.41 -4.57 -0.51
CA LYS A 187 -9.83 -4.39 -0.24
C LYS A 187 -10.35 -5.59 0.56
N GLU A 188 -11.13 -5.37 1.63
CA GLU A 188 -11.71 -6.46 2.45
C GLU A 188 -12.75 -7.31 1.71
N SER A 189 -13.37 -6.78 0.66
CA SER A 189 -14.49 -7.42 -0.03
C SER A 189 -14.25 -7.51 -1.54
N ASP A 190 -13.17 -8.19 -1.93
CA ASP A 190 -12.79 -8.42 -3.33
C ASP A 190 -12.82 -9.92 -3.67
N PRO A 191 -14.00 -10.53 -3.88
CA PRO A 191 -14.13 -11.97 -3.98
C PRO A 191 -13.53 -12.53 -5.27
N GLY A 192 -13.05 -13.78 -5.22
CA GLY A 192 -12.55 -14.53 -6.35
C GLY A 192 -13.50 -15.66 -6.76
N TYR A 193 -13.67 -15.85 -8.07
CA TYR A 193 -14.54 -16.88 -8.62
C TYR A 193 -13.95 -17.51 -9.88
N GLY A 194 -13.97 -18.84 -9.94
CA GLY A 194 -13.58 -19.63 -11.10
C GLY A 194 -14.59 -20.75 -11.35
N LEU A 195 -14.98 -20.91 -12.62
CA LEU A 195 -15.96 -21.90 -13.06
C LEU A 195 -15.33 -22.83 -14.08
N GLY A 196 -15.35 -24.13 -13.78
CA GLY A 196 -15.11 -25.21 -14.73
C GLY A 196 -16.42 -25.95 -15.04
N ASP A 197 -16.32 -26.97 -15.90
CA ASP A 197 -17.51 -27.74 -16.30
C ASP A 197 -18.17 -28.45 -15.10
N ASP A 198 -17.35 -28.95 -14.18
CA ASP A 198 -17.70 -29.83 -13.06
C ASP A 198 -17.22 -29.33 -11.69
N LEU A 199 -16.28 -28.39 -11.68
CA LEU A 199 -15.67 -27.82 -10.48
C LEU A 199 -15.88 -26.31 -10.42
N GLU A 200 -16.01 -25.78 -9.23
CA GLU A 200 -16.00 -24.34 -8.96
C GLU A 200 -14.96 -24.01 -7.90
N VAL A 201 -14.29 -22.88 -8.06
CA VAL A 201 -13.37 -22.33 -7.07
C VAL A 201 -13.92 -20.99 -6.61
N VAL A 202 -14.03 -20.83 -5.30
CA VAL A 202 -14.48 -19.59 -4.67
C VAL A 202 -13.45 -19.12 -3.66
N MET A 203 -13.39 -17.81 -3.47
CA MET A 203 -12.53 -17.17 -2.47
C MET A 203 -13.23 -15.94 -1.93
N PRO A 204 -13.47 -15.83 -0.61
CA PRO A 204 -14.15 -14.69 -0.01
C PRO A 204 -13.46 -13.35 -0.28
N ASN A 205 -12.12 -13.35 -0.30
CA ASN A 205 -11.31 -12.18 -0.60
C ASN A 205 -9.99 -12.54 -1.31
N ARG A 206 -9.72 -11.88 -2.45
CA ARG A 206 -8.47 -11.98 -3.23
C ARG A 206 -7.33 -11.22 -2.58
N CYS A 207 -7.63 -10.23 -1.75
CA CYS A 207 -6.63 -9.46 -1.01
C CYS A 207 -6.29 -10.16 0.31
N PHE A 208 -5.01 -10.22 0.64
CA PHE A 208 -4.54 -10.87 1.85
C PHE A 208 -3.32 -10.18 2.44
N THR A 209 -3.14 -10.34 3.75
CA THR A 209 -1.93 -9.92 4.46
C THR A 209 -1.10 -11.13 4.84
N ASN A 210 0.17 -10.92 5.18
CA ASN A 210 1.03 -12.00 5.69
C ASN A 210 0.58 -12.56 7.04
N GLN A 211 -0.26 -11.82 7.78
CA GLN A 211 -0.75 -12.24 9.09
C GLN A 211 -2.10 -12.96 9.00
N GLU A 212 -3.02 -12.43 8.21
CA GLU A 212 -4.38 -12.97 8.09
C GLU A 212 -4.47 -14.08 7.03
N GLY A 213 -3.58 -14.08 6.03
CA GLY A 213 -3.63 -15.04 4.93
C GLY A 213 -4.90 -14.91 4.09
N PHE A 214 -5.24 -15.97 3.36
CA PHE A 214 -6.45 -16.05 2.55
C PHE A 214 -7.09 -17.43 2.59
N ASP A 215 -8.34 -17.48 2.19
CA ASP A 215 -9.16 -18.69 2.21
C ASP A 215 -9.65 -19.03 0.81
N TYR A 216 -9.75 -20.32 0.49
CA TYR A 216 -10.38 -20.75 -0.76
C TYR A 216 -11.16 -22.05 -0.55
N ALA A 217 -12.17 -22.25 -1.40
CA ALA A 217 -12.90 -23.51 -1.45
C ALA A 217 -13.09 -23.98 -2.89
N VAL A 218 -13.15 -25.29 -3.05
CA VAL A 218 -13.44 -26.00 -4.29
C VAL A 218 -14.72 -26.80 -4.08
N GLY A 219 -15.71 -26.61 -4.95
CA GLY A 219 -16.97 -27.33 -4.91
C GLY A 219 -17.21 -28.18 -6.15
N TRP A 220 -17.91 -29.30 -5.98
CA TRP A 220 -18.33 -30.18 -7.07
C TRP A 220 -19.67 -30.86 -6.75
N ILE A 221 -20.33 -31.40 -7.78
CA ILE A 221 -21.58 -32.15 -7.61
C ILE A 221 -21.23 -33.58 -7.20
N ASP A 222 -21.80 -34.07 -6.09
CA ASP A 222 -21.53 -35.43 -5.61
C ASP A 222 -22.44 -36.45 -6.33
N GLY A 223 -21.88 -37.61 -6.69
CA GLY A 223 -22.63 -38.73 -7.27
C GLY A 223 -23.01 -38.65 -8.76
N ASP A 224 -22.63 -37.59 -9.49
CA ASP A 224 -22.78 -37.55 -10.95
C ASP A 224 -21.60 -38.22 -11.64
N ALA A 225 -21.89 -39.23 -12.49
CA ALA A 225 -20.90 -40.01 -13.21
C ALA A 225 -20.03 -39.16 -14.16
N ASN A 226 -20.50 -37.97 -14.54
CA ASN A 226 -19.77 -37.03 -15.39
C ASN A 226 -18.92 -36.04 -14.60
N THR A 227 -19.08 -35.96 -13.28
CA THR A 227 -18.38 -35.00 -12.39
C THR A 227 -17.79 -35.74 -11.16
N PRO A 228 -16.85 -36.68 -11.37
CA PRO A 228 -16.34 -37.49 -10.29
C PRO A 228 -15.64 -36.65 -9.23
N LYS A 229 -15.81 -37.04 -7.95
CA LYS A 229 -15.08 -36.48 -6.82
C LYS A 229 -13.57 -36.41 -7.12
N PRO A 230 -12.92 -35.24 -6.94
CA PRO A 230 -11.47 -35.13 -7.09
C PRO A 230 -10.73 -36.07 -6.13
N LYS A 231 -9.70 -36.76 -6.64
CA LYS A 231 -8.84 -37.64 -5.82
C LYS A 231 -7.78 -36.87 -5.05
N SER A 232 -7.33 -35.76 -5.62
CA SER A 232 -6.33 -34.86 -5.04
C SER A 232 -6.71 -33.41 -5.30
N ILE A 233 -6.53 -32.58 -4.27
CA ILE A 233 -6.64 -31.13 -4.38
C ILE A 233 -5.41 -30.54 -3.70
N SER A 234 -4.67 -29.71 -4.44
CA SER A 234 -3.51 -28.97 -3.96
C SER A 234 -3.58 -27.54 -4.47
N ALA A 235 -2.93 -26.62 -3.76
CA ALA A 235 -2.85 -25.24 -4.21
C ALA A 235 -1.49 -24.66 -3.93
N LYS A 236 -1.11 -23.64 -4.70
CA LYS A 236 0.14 -22.93 -4.57
C LYS A 236 -0.01 -21.47 -4.95
N VAL A 237 0.79 -20.62 -4.32
CA VAL A 237 0.92 -19.22 -4.70
C VAL A 237 2.23 -19.03 -5.44
N ILE A 238 2.16 -18.45 -6.63
CA ILE A 238 3.30 -18.14 -7.48
C ILE A 238 3.52 -16.63 -7.43
N GLN A 239 4.63 -16.21 -6.82
CA GLN A 239 5.16 -14.86 -6.96
C GLN A 239 5.82 -14.74 -8.33
N ILE A 240 5.43 -13.75 -9.12
CA ILE A 240 6.01 -13.44 -10.43
C ILE A 240 6.63 -12.06 -10.34
N VAL A 241 7.96 -11.99 -10.44
CA VAL A 241 8.70 -10.73 -10.41
C VAL A 241 9.33 -10.45 -11.76
N LYS A 242 9.19 -9.20 -12.21
CA LYS A 242 9.82 -8.67 -13.42
C LYS A 242 10.55 -7.37 -13.12
N CYS A 243 11.85 -7.38 -13.33
CA CYS A 243 12.73 -6.22 -13.21
C CYS A 243 14.01 -6.47 -14.01
N SER A 244 13.95 -6.17 -15.31
CA SER A 244 15.06 -6.40 -16.23
C SER A 244 16.33 -5.60 -15.85
N ALA A 245 16.18 -4.46 -15.16
CA ALA A 245 17.30 -3.62 -14.74
C ALA A 245 18.27 -4.34 -13.77
N ILE A 246 17.76 -5.26 -12.95
CA ILE A 246 18.57 -6.09 -12.04
C ILE A 246 18.60 -7.56 -12.47
N GLY A 247 18.09 -7.88 -13.66
CA GLY A 247 17.97 -9.24 -14.18
C GLY A 247 17.07 -10.13 -13.32
N ALA A 248 16.07 -9.55 -12.66
CA ALA A 248 15.10 -10.30 -11.86
C ALA A 248 13.84 -10.56 -12.69
N ASP A 249 13.88 -11.61 -13.49
CA ASP A 249 12.71 -12.17 -14.19
C ASP A 249 12.51 -13.58 -13.65
N SER A 250 11.84 -13.69 -12.52
CA SER A 250 11.76 -14.93 -11.74
C SER A 250 10.35 -15.22 -11.27
N SER A 251 10.07 -16.51 -11.12
CA SER A 251 8.89 -16.99 -10.40
C SER A 251 9.31 -17.80 -9.19
N VAL A 252 8.72 -17.52 -8.03
CA VAL A 252 8.90 -18.30 -6.80
C VAL A 252 7.56 -18.91 -6.42
N THR A 253 7.55 -20.21 -6.19
CA THR A 253 6.34 -20.95 -5.84
C THR A 253 6.33 -21.29 -4.36
N HIS A 254 5.20 -21.06 -3.70
CA HIS A 254 4.92 -21.48 -2.34
C HIS A 254 3.73 -22.43 -2.35
N GLU A 255 3.98 -23.71 -2.08
CA GLU A 255 2.93 -24.72 -1.93
C GLU A 255 2.12 -24.43 -0.67
N LEU A 256 0.79 -24.50 -0.78
CA LEU A 256 -0.12 -24.34 0.35
C LEU A 256 -0.32 -25.68 1.05
N GLY A 257 -0.78 -25.60 2.30
CA GLY A 257 -1.06 -26.77 3.13
C GLY A 257 -2.18 -27.67 2.58
N SER A 258 -2.49 -28.72 3.34
CA SER A 258 -3.56 -29.65 3.00
C SER A 258 -4.95 -29.00 3.08
N VAL A 259 -5.85 -29.40 2.18
CA VAL A 259 -7.26 -29.00 2.22
C VAL A 259 -8.07 -29.87 3.19
N ASN A 260 -9.12 -29.28 3.76
CA ASN A 260 -10.14 -29.99 4.52
C ASN A 260 -11.27 -30.42 3.59
N MET A 261 -11.41 -31.73 3.39
CA MET A 261 -12.49 -32.33 2.59
C MET A 261 -13.76 -32.46 3.43
N ALA A 262 -14.91 -32.03 2.90
CA ALA A 262 -16.21 -32.15 3.53
C ALA A 262 -17.27 -32.66 2.55
N SER A 263 -18.19 -33.48 3.05
CA SER A 263 -19.43 -33.83 2.36
C SER A 263 -20.49 -32.77 2.65
N GLY A 264 -21.29 -32.39 1.65
CA GLY A 264 -22.33 -31.38 1.76
C GLY A 264 -22.11 -30.15 0.86
N ASP A 265 -23.14 -29.31 0.83
CA ASP A 265 -23.26 -28.13 -0.04
C ASP A 265 -22.60 -26.86 0.51
N SER A 266 -22.03 -26.94 1.71
CA SER A 266 -21.41 -25.78 2.36
C SER A 266 -20.16 -26.07 3.18
N ASN A 267 -19.40 -25.00 3.40
CA ASN A 267 -18.32 -24.86 4.36
C ASN A 267 -18.19 -23.38 4.74
N SER A 268 -17.43 -23.06 5.80
CA SER A 268 -17.31 -21.68 6.29
C SER A 268 -16.72 -20.71 5.26
N VAL A 269 -15.79 -21.15 4.41
CA VAL A 269 -15.23 -20.31 3.33
C VAL A 269 -16.30 -20.00 2.29
N PHE A 270 -17.09 -20.98 1.88
CA PHE A 270 -18.19 -20.78 0.94
C PHE A 270 -19.30 -19.90 1.51
N ASP A 271 -19.62 -20.06 2.80
CA ASP A 271 -20.59 -19.23 3.48
C ASP A 271 -20.13 -17.77 3.57
N GLN A 272 -18.86 -17.52 3.92
CA GLN A 272 -18.28 -16.17 3.86
C GLN A 272 -18.32 -15.58 2.46
N TYR A 273 -18.00 -16.37 1.43
CA TYR A 273 -18.09 -15.94 0.04
C TYR A 273 -19.52 -15.51 -0.33
N LYS A 274 -20.55 -16.26 0.07
CA LYS A 274 -21.97 -15.93 -0.17
C LYS A 274 -22.44 -14.67 0.56
N LEU A 275 -21.84 -14.34 1.71
CA LEU A 275 -22.16 -13.12 2.47
C LEU A 275 -21.64 -11.85 1.79
N ASN A 276 -20.68 -11.96 0.86
CA ASN A 276 -20.13 -10.80 0.17
C ASN A 276 -21.04 -10.39 -1.01
N PRO A 277 -21.63 -9.17 -1.00
CA PRO A 277 -22.57 -8.74 -2.03
C PRO A 277 -21.93 -8.55 -3.42
N LYS A 278 -20.60 -8.55 -3.52
CA LYS A 278 -19.86 -8.46 -4.78
C LYS A 278 -19.53 -9.84 -5.37
N SER A 279 -19.85 -10.92 -4.66
CA SER A 279 -19.60 -12.28 -5.12
C SER A 279 -20.45 -12.63 -6.32
N LYS A 280 -19.85 -13.39 -7.25
CA LYS A 280 -20.62 -14.02 -8.33
C LYS A 280 -21.43 -15.17 -7.76
N THR A 281 -22.62 -15.40 -8.31
CA THR A 281 -23.43 -16.56 -7.95
C THR A 281 -22.66 -17.85 -8.27
N ALA A 282 -22.33 -18.61 -7.24
CA ALA A 282 -21.82 -19.97 -7.36
C ALA A 282 -22.98 -20.95 -7.55
N LYS A 283 -22.69 -22.18 -7.95
CA LYS A 283 -23.71 -23.23 -7.96
C LYS A 283 -24.11 -23.57 -6.52
N ASP A 284 -25.41 -23.51 -6.24
CA ASP A 284 -25.97 -23.85 -4.92
C ASP A 284 -26.15 -25.36 -4.69
N ASN A 285 -25.67 -26.20 -5.61
CA ASN A 285 -25.87 -27.66 -5.59
C ASN A 285 -24.56 -28.44 -5.41
N TRP A 286 -23.58 -27.86 -4.71
CA TRP A 286 -22.39 -28.61 -4.32
C TRP A 286 -22.84 -29.85 -3.53
N GLY A 287 -22.42 -31.05 -3.93
CA GLY A 287 -22.69 -32.26 -3.15
C GLY A 287 -21.56 -32.55 -2.15
N ALA A 288 -20.36 -32.06 -2.47
CA ALA A 288 -19.20 -32.09 -1.60
C ALA A 288 -18.25 -30.94 -1.95
N ASN A 289 -17.33 -30.65 -1.02
CA ASN A 289 -16.42 -29.54 -1.15
C ASN A 289 -15.08 -29.79 -0.43
N ALA A 290 -14.10 -28.96 -0.77
CA ALA A 290 -12.83 -28.88 -0.07
C ALA A 290 -12.56 -27.42 0.25
N SER A 291 -12.00 -27.13 1.43
CA SER A 291 -11.63 -25.76 1.80
C SER A 291 -10.27 -25.71 2.47
N SER A 292 -9.58 -24.61 2.29
CA SER A 292 -8.39 -24.26 3.06
C SER A 292 -8.58 -22.87 3.66
N GLN A 293 -8.21 -22.72 4.92
CA GLN A 293 -8.33 -21.48 5.69
C GLN A 293 -6.96 -21.04 6.20
N ASP A 294 -6.85 -19.75 6.50
CA ASP A 294 -5.67 -19.13 7.11
C ASP A 294 -4.39 -19.40 6.30
N ASN A 295 -4.50 -19.47 4.97
CA ASN A 295 -3.34 -19.75 4.11
C ASN A 295 -2.43 -18.54 4.09
N THR A 296 -1.27 -18.66 4.73
CA THR A 296 -0.23 -17.63 4.74
C THR A 296 0.86 -17.94 3.73
N THR A 297 1.67 -16.93 3.40
CA THR A 297 2.84 -17.08 2.55
C THR A 297 4.04 -16.42 3.20
N GLN A 298 5.25 -16.78 2.79
CA GLN A 298 6.50 -16.16 3.28
C GLN A 298 6.92 -14.92 2.47
N PHE A 299 6.11 -14.49 1.50
CA PHE A 299 6.44 -13.36 0.64
C PHE A 299 6.32 -12.05 1.40
N THR A 300 7.28 -11.13 1.24
CA THR A 300 7.28 -9.86 1.99
C THR A 300 7.02 -8.63 1.12
N THR A 301 7.20 -8.74 -0.20
CA THR A 301 6.97 -7.64 -1.12
C THR A 301 5.49 -7.60 -1.51
N PRO A 302 4.74 -6.51 -1.28
CA PRO A 302 3.33 -6.45 -1.68
C PRO A 302 3.14 -6.57 -3.20
N SER A 303 1.93 -6.88 -3.64
CA SER A 303 1.56 -6.78 -5.06
C SER A 303 1.71 -5.34 -5.51
N VAL A 304 2.60 -5.09 -6.48
CA VAL A 304 2.93 -3.74 -6.95
C VAL A 304 3.51 -3.75 -8.35
N SER A 305 3.25 -2.69 -9.10
CA SER A 305 3.70 -2.43 -10.46
C SER A 305 4.04 -0.95 -10.55
N THR A 306 5.32 -0.65 -10.67
CA THR A 306 5.87 0.69 -10.79
C THR A 306 6.95 0.72 -11.88
N GLU A 307 7.58 1.86 -12.09
CA GLU A 307 8.55 2.10 -13.18
C GLU A 307 9.66 1.04 -13.21
N GLY A 308 9.55 0.08 -14.14
CA GLY A 308 10.54 -0.98 -14.35
C GLY A 308 10.54 -2.11 -13.31
N PHE A 309 9.53 -2.17 -12.43
CA PHE A 309 9.38 -3.25 -11.44
C PHE A 309 7.92 -3.72 -11.34
N THR A 310 7.71 -5.03 -11.39
CA THR A 310 6.41 -5.65 -11.11
C THR A 310 6.60 -6.85 -10.19
N CYS A 311 5.75 -6.98 -9.18
CA CYS A 311 5.60 -8.13 -8.32
C CYS A 311 4.11 -8.51 -8.29
N ASP A 312 3.76 -9.61 -8.94
CA ASP A 312 2.41 -10.16 -9.01
C ASP A 312 2.33 -11.49 -8.25
N TYR A 313 1.14 -11.85 -7.79
CA TYR A 313 0.87 -13.16 -7.17
C TYR A 313 -0.30 -13.85 -7.85
N ILE A 314 -0.11 -15.12 -8.16
CA ILE A 314 -1.12 -15.99 -8.76
C ILE A 314 -1.39 -17.16 -7.83
N LEU A 315 -2.65 -17.38 -7.48
CA LEU A 315 -3.09 -18.61 -6.85
C LEU A 315 -3.42 -19.63 -7.95
N GLU A 316 -2.81 -20.81 -7.86
CA GLU A 316 -3.19 -21.98 -8.64
C GLU A 316 -3.80 -23.02 -7.72
N VAL A 317 -5.02 -23.46 -8.04
CA VAL A 317 -5.71 -24.56 -7.37
C VAL A 317 -5.83 -25.70 -8.35
N GLU A 318 -5.17 -26.80 -8.06
CA GLU A 318 -5.14 -28.02 -8.87
C GLU A 318 -6.03 -29.07 -8.22
N ALA A 319 -7.04 -29.51 -8.96
CA ALA A 319 -7.94 -30.60 -8.59
C ALA A 319 -7.83 -31.69 -9.67
N ASP A 320 -7.13 -32.78 -9.33
CA ASP A 320 -6.68 -33.80 -10.27
C ASP A 320 -5.94 -33.19 -11.48
N SER A 321 -6.50 -33.26 -12.70
CA SER A 321 -5.87 -32.70 -13.92
C SER A 321 -6.37 -31.30 -14.28
N LYS A 322 -7.15 -30.65 -13.41
CA LYS A 322 -7.76 -29.34 -13.67
C LYS A 322 -7.11 -28.28 -12.78
N THR A 323 -6.54 -27.25 -13.41
CA THR A 323 -5.91 -26.15 -12.69
C THR A 323 -6.69 -24.86 -12.88
N PHE A 324 -7.23 -24.32 -11.80
CA PHE A 324 -7.77 -22.97 -11.75
C PHE A 324 -6.65 -22.00 -11.40
N SER A 325 -6.58 -20.88 -12.10
CA SER A 325 -5.53 -19.87 -11.90
C SER A 325 -6.11 -18.47 -11.90
N GLY A 326 -5.82 -17.70 -10.85
CA GLY A 326 -6.31 -16.34 -10.69
C GLY A 326 -5.37 -15.49 -9.86
N ALA A 327 -5.51 -14.17 -9.99
CA ALA A 327 -4.67 -13.23 -9.24
C ALA A 327 -5.12 -13.11 -7.79
N VAL A 328 -4.14 -13.11 -6.88
CA VAL A 328 -4.29 -12.73 -5.48
C VAL A 328 -3.43 -11.49 -5.21
N ILE A 329 -3.81 -10.70 -4.21
CA ILE A 329 -3.20 -9.40 -3.92
C ILE A 329 -2.62 -9.44 -2.52
N LEU A 330 -1.29 -9.52 -2.41
CA LEU A 330 -0.60 -9.34 -1.14
C LEU A 330 -0.55 -7.85 -0.80
N CYS A 331 -1.01 -7.48 0.39
CA CYS A 331 -1.02 -6.13 0.91
C CYS A 331 -0.58 -6.10 2.38
N ASP A 332 -0.25 -4.90 2.88
CA ASP A 332 0.13 -4.70 4.27
C ASP A 332 -1.10 -4.56 5.18
N ARG A 333 -2.18 -3.96 4.65
CA ARG A 333 -3.43 -3.74 5.38
C ARG A 333 -4.64 -3.91 4.47
N LEU A 334 -5.74 -4.42 5.03
CA LEU A 334 -7.04 -4.42 4.37
C LEU A 334 -7.80 -3.12 4.70
N SER A 335 -8.64 -2.69 3.75
CA SER A 335 -9.49 -1.50 3.88
C SER A 335 -10.90 -1.79 3.38
N LYS A 336 -11.87 -1.17 4.06
CA LYS A 336 -13.30 -1.19 3.71
C LYS A 336 -13.65 -0.20 2.60
N ASN A 337 -12.79 0.79 2.37
CA ASN A 337 -13.03 1.84 1.39
C ASN A 337 -12.84 1.31 -0.05
N ASP A 338 -13.48 1.97 -1.01
CA ASP A 338 -13.22 1.70 -2.42
C ASP A 338 -11.86 2.31 -2.82
N LEU A 339 -10.85 1.45 -2.90
CA LEU A 339 -9.46 1.85 -3.17
C LEU A 339 -9.18 2.09 -4.66
N GLN A 340 -8.37 3.11 -4.96
CA GLN A 340 -7.78 3.33 -6.28
C GLN A 340 -6.32 2.84 -6.36
N ARG A 341 -6.13 1.53 -6.52
CA ARG A 341 -4.81 0.88 -6.65
C ARG A 341 -4.25 0.95 -8.09
N ASN A 342 -3.84 2.15 -8.49
CA ASN A 342 -3.23 2.38 -9.81
C ASN A 342 -1.83 1.76 -9.96
N ASP A 343 -1.24 1.35 -8.84
CA ASP A 343 0.03 0.66 -8.71
C ASP A 343 -0.07 -0.85 -8.92
N LEU A 344 -1.24 -1.41 -9.26
CA LEU A 344 -1.35 -2.84 -9.60
C LEU A 344 -1.16 -3.09 -11.10
N SER A 345 -0.50 -4.19 -11.46
CA SER A 345 -0.32 -4.61 -12.85
C SER A 345 -1.64 -5.03 -13.51
N PRO A 346 -1.72 -5.12 -14.85
CA PRO A 346 -2.87 -5.70 -15.54
C PRO A 346 -3.18 -7.15 -15.13
N ILE A 347 -2.19 -7.91 -14.64
CA ILE A 347 -2.39 -9.27 -14.15
C ILE A 347 -3.12 -9.24 -12.81
N SER A 348 -2.63 -8.47 -11.83
CA SER A 348 -3.24 -8.36 -10.50
C SER A 348 -4.66 -7.79 -10.52
N ARG A 349 -4.99 -6.95 -11.50
CA ARG A 349 -6.33 -6.36 -11.63
C ARG A 349 -7.40 -7.34 -12.13
N ARG A 350 -7.02 -8.50 -12.66
CA ARG A 350 -7.98 -9.52 -13.09
C ARG A 350 -8.69 -10.12 -11.89
N ASN A 351 -10.00 -10.27 -11.97
CA ASN A 351 -10.85 -10.81 -10.91
C ASN A 351 -11.41 -12.21 -11.23
N ASP A 352 -10.98 -12.80 -12.34
CA ASP A 352 -11.40 -14.12 -12.80
C ASP A 352 -10.34 -15.19 -12.50
N PHE A 353 -10.78 -16.30 -11.91
CA PHE A 353 -10.00 -17.53 -11.86
C PHE A 353 -10.34 -18.35 -13.11
N ARG A 354 -9.35 -18.55 -13.97
CA ARG A 354 -9.51 -19.28 -15.24
C ARG A 354 -9.08 -20.72 -15.07
N LEU A 355 -9.87 -21.63 -15.63
CA LEU A 355 -9.43 -23.00 -15.86
C LEU A 355 -8.34 -22.99 -16.95
N LYS A 356 -7.14 -23.46 -16.62
CA LYS A 356 -6.07 -23.72 -17.58
C LYS A 356 -6.41 -25.00 -18.34
N ARG A 357 -6.40 -24.92 -19.67
CA ARG A 357 -6.60 -26.06 -20.57
C ARG A 357 -5.29 -26.79 -20.84
#